data_AF-A0A7C2RXF9-F1
#
_entry.id   AF-A0A7C2RXF9-F1
#
_cell.length_a   1.000
_cell.length_b   1.000
_cell.length_c   1.000
_cell.angle_alpha   90.00
_cell.angle_beta   90.00
_cell.angle_gamma   90.00
#
_symmetry.space_group_name_H-M   'P 1'
#
loop_
_entity.id
_entity.type
_entity.pdbx_description
1 polymer ?
#
loop_
_entity_poly.entity_id
_entity_poly.type
_entity_poly.pdbx_seq_one_letter_code
_entity_poly.pdbx_strand_id
1 'polypeptide(L)' 'MKLLLLWHMHQPTYKDYASGRYYLPWVYLHTTKDYYEMPHLIEPFDRARMTFNLVPS' A
#
# COMPACT_ATOMS: atom_id res chain seq x y z
N MET A 1 -13.39 -6.46 24.58
CA MET A 1 -12.63 -7.08 23.47
C MET A 1 -11.86 -5.98 22.74
N LYS A 2 -10.59 -6.18 22.40
CA LYS A 2 -9.79 -5.26 21.57
C LYS A 2 -9.47 -5.96 20.25
N LEU A 3 -9.65 -5.28 19.13
CA LEU A 3 -9.37 -5.79 17.78
C LEU A 3 -8.29 -4.92 17.14
N LEU A 4 -7.30 -5.55 16.51
CA LEU A 4 -6.27 -4.89 15.71
C LEU A 4 -6.35 -5.42 14.28
N LEU A 5 -6.52 -4.50 13.32
CA LEU A 5 -6.39 -4.79 11.91
C LEU A 5 -5.04 -4.23 11.43
N LEU A 6 -4.17 -5.12 10.96
CA LEU A 6 -2.82 -4.79 10.49
C LEU A 6 -2.67 -5.20 9.03
N TRP A 7 -2.29 -4.24 8.20
CA TRP A 7 -1.97 -4.42 6.79
C TRP A 7 -0.46 -4.38 6.61
N HIS A 8 0.13 -5.50 6.20
CA HIS A 8 1.54 -5.55 5.80
C HIS A 8 1.64 -5.32 4.29
N MET A 9 2.19 -4.17 3.92
CA MET A 9 2.26 -3.68 2.56
C MET A 9 3.70 -3.81 2.04
N HIS A 10 3.94 -4.82 1.21
CA HIS A 10 5.22 -5.08 0.55
C HIS A 10 5.01 -5.28 -0.95
N GLN A 11 5.81 -4.61 -1.76
CA GLN A 11 5.89 -4.82 -3.21
C GLN A 11 7.37 -4.95 -3.58
N PRO A 12 7.78 -5.97 -4.36
CA PRO A 12 9.14 -6.07 -4.87
C PRO A 12 9.58 -4.86 -5.69
N THR A 13 10.90 -4.64 -5.75
CA THR A 13 11.45 -3.61 -6.65
C THR A 13 11.28 -4.01 -8.12
N TYR A 14 10.41 -3.28 -8.82
CA TYR A 14 10.21 -3.41 -10.27
C TYR A 14 10.82 -2.24 -11.06
N LYS A 15 11.54 -1.33 -10.40
CA LYS A 15 12.21 -0.22 -11.07
C LYS A 15 13.53 -0.70 -11.68
N ASP A 16 13.67 -0.50 -12.99
CA ASP A 16 14.96 -0.49 -13.65
C ASP A 16 15.68 0.81 -13.30
N TYR A 17 16.78 0.73 -12.55
CA TYR A 17 17.55 1.91 -12.19
C TYR A 17 18.38 2.47 -13.36
N ALA A 18 18.67 1.66 -14.39
CA ALA A 18 19.42 2.13 -15.56
C ALA A 18 18.53 2.94 -16.50
N SER A 19 17.32 2.46 -16.80
CA SER A 19 16.37 3.17 -17.68
C SER A 19 15.37 4.08 -16.96
N GLY A 20 15.25 3.96 -15.63
CA GLY A 20 14.26 4.66 -14.81
C GLY A 20 12.83 4.14 -14.96
N ARG A 21 12.62 3.08 -15.75
CA ARG A 21 11.29 2.52 -16.05
C ARG A 21 10.86 1.52 -15.00
N TYR A 22 9.57 1.44 -14.75
CA TYR A 22 8.99 0.36 -13.95
C TYR A 22 8.54 -0.78 -14.85
N TYR A 23 8.94 -1.99 -14.49
CA TYR A 23 8.44 -3.20 -15.13
C TYR A 23 7.04 -3.51 -14.58
N LEU A 24 6.15 -3.89 -15.50
CA LEU A 24 4.83 -4.46 -15.21
C LEU A 24 3.79 -3.42 -14.76
N PRO A 25 2.56 -3.48 -15.30
CA PRO A 25 1.56 -2.42 -15.10
C PRO A 25 1.02 -2.35 -13.67
N TRP A 26 1.18 -3.42 -12.88
CA TRP A 26 0.63 -3.51 -11.54
C TRP A 26 1.35 -2.64 -10.52
N VAL A 27 2.57 -2.15 -10.79
CA VAL A 27 3.29 -1.24 -9.89
C VAL A 27 2.48 0.03 -9.64
N TYR A 28 1.94 0.60 -10.72
CA TYR A 28 1.06 1.77 -10.62
C TYR A 28 -0.25 1.39 -9.91
N LEU A 29 -0.87 0.28 -10.33
CA LEU A 29 -2.13 -0.18 -9.79
C LEU A 29 -2.05 -0.40 -8.26
N HIS A 30 -1.06 -1.14 -7.76
CA HIS A 30 -0.87 -1.38 -6.34
C HIS A 30 -0.61 -0.07 -5.58
N THR A 31 0.13 0.86 -6.16
CA THR A 31 0.38 2.16 -5.53
C THR A 31 -0.92 2.95 -5.35
N THR A 32 -1.74 3.08 -6.39
CA THR A 32 -2.98 3.88 -6.31
C THR A 32 -4.10 3.16 -5.58
N LYS A 33 -4.35 1.90 -5.92
CA LYS A 33 -5.47 1.09 -5.45
C LYS A 33 -5.22 0.49 -4.07
N ASP A 34 -4.00 0.03 -3.76
CA ASP A 34 -3.80 -0.64 -2.47
C ASP A 34 -3.13 0.28 -1.45
N TYR A 35 -2.04 0.96 -1.80
CA TYR A 35 -1.29 1.76 -0.83
C TYR A 35 -1.96 3.09 -0.49
N TYR A 36 -2.59 3.73 -1.48
CA TYR A 36 -3.31 4.99 -1.27
C TYR A 36 -4.79 4.77 -0.94
N GLU A 37 -5.52 3.97 -1.72
CA GLU A 37 -6.97 3.81 -1.54
C GLU A 37 -7.32 3.22 -0.17
N MET A 38 -6.56 2.24 0.33
CA MET A 38 -6.91 1.56 1.59
C MET A 38 -6.90 2.49 2.80
N PRO A 39 -5.86 3.33 3.03
CA PRO A 39 -5.91 4.38 4.04
C PRO A 39 -6.98 5.46 3.77
N HIS A 40 -7.26 5.79 2.50
CA HIS A 40 -8.27 6.80 2.18
C HIS A 40 -9.69 6.30 2.47
N LEU A 41 -9.98 5.03 2.18
CA LEU A 41 -11.29 4.41 2.40
C LEU A 41 -11.71 4.38 3.87
N ILE A 42 -10.74 4.40 4.81
CA ILE A 42 -11.05 4.40 6.24
C ILE A 42 -11.33 5.81 6.79
N GLU A 43 -10.99 6.87 6.05
CA GLU A 43 -11.11 8.26 6.49
C GLU A 43 -12.52 8.63 6.97
N PRO A 44 -13.63 8.21 6.33
CA PRO A 44 -14.98 8.54 6.79
C PRO A 44 -15.43 7.77 8.04
N PHE A 45 -14.66 6.79 8.53
CA PHE A 45 -15.06 5.90 9.62
C PHE A 45 -14.34 6.25 10.93
N ASP A 46 -14.85 7.22 11.67
CA ASP A 46 -14.25 7.76 12.92
C ASP A 46 -13.94 6.72 14.01
N ARG A 47 -14.60 5.56 13.98
CA ARG A 47 -14.43 4.46 14.95
C ARG A 47 -13.54 3.33 14.44
N ALA A 48 -13.25 3.30 13.14
CA ALA A 48 -12.33 2.31 12.57
C ALA A 48 -10.89 2.66 12.97
N ARG A 49 -10.11 1.63 13.32
CA ARG A 49 -8.69 1.74 13.63
C ARG A 49 -7.96 0.66 12.85
N MET A 50 -7.07 1.08 11.95
CA MET A 50 -6.23 0.18 11.15
C MET A 50 -4.78 0.64 11.24
N THR A 51 -3.85 -0.31 11.16
CA THR A 51 -2.41 -0.05 11.07
C THR A 51 -1.92 -0.49 9.70
N PHE A 52 -1.26 0.41 8.97
CA PHE A 52 -0.62 0.12 7.69
C PHE A 52 0.90 0.12 7.90
N ASN A 53 1.53 -1.03 7.67
CA ASN A 53 2.97 -1.22 7.74
C ASN A 53 3.54 -1.24 6.32
N LEU A 54 4.17 -0.14 5.90
CA LEU A 54 4.90 -0.02 4.64
C LEU A 54 6.35 -0.44 4.86
N VAL A 55 6.82 -1.45 4.12
CA VAL A 55 8.20 -1.96 4.25
C VAL A 55 9.03 -1.71 2.98
N PRO A 56 10.38 -1.70 3.09
CA PRO A 56 11.25 -1.58 1.93
C PRO A 56 11.06 -2.70 0.90
N SER A 57 11.36 -2.37 -0.36
CA SER A 57 11.32 -3.26 -1.55
C SER A 57 12.67 -3.86 -1.91
#